data_AF-A0A842KWJ1-F1
#
_entry.id   AF-A0A842KWJ1-F1
#
_cell.length_a   1.000
_cell.length_b   1.000
_cell.length_c   1.000
_cell.angle_alpha   90.00
_cell.angle_beta   90.00
_cell.angle_gamma   90.00
#
_symmetry.space_group_name_H-M   'P 1'
#
loop_
_entity.id
_entity.type
_entity.pdbx_description
1 polymer ?
#
loop_
_entity_poly.entity_id
_entity_poly.type
_entity_poly.pdbx_seq_one_letter_code
_entity_poly.pdbx_strand_id
1 'polypeptide(L)'
;MSTLSEARSEFWRSYTSKVGTFFIILLTIISIVVVLTMPLDFGTKYWSNPIYWVDNPKASPPAWINTFMQDKLVEHQIISSNAPAKVEDLGGSYLKQYILAYDFKYNQFPSFLTFRLTNLVFYDKPPVIRVYIVRPDNKLISVLTYPVTVEGLNQTSPNILFKSEPKRFLLSGDPSLFRSLSDFLYKEFNITYSPE
;
A
#
# COMPACT_ATOMS: atom_id res chain seq x y z
N MET A 1 -49.45 33.42 -21.34
CA MET A 1 -49.01 33.10 -19.96
C MET A 1 -48.67 31.61 -19.82
N SER A 2 -48.01 31.00 -20.82
CA SER A 2 -47.80 29.53 -20.90
C SER A 2 -46.37 29.09 -21.21
N THR A 3 -45.48 30.00 -21.62
CA THR A 3 -44.13 29.67 -22.11
C THR A 3 -43.26 28.94 -21.07
N LEU A 4 -43.39 29.30 -19.79
CA LEU A 4 -42.63 28.67 -18.71
C LEU A 4 -43.12 27.25 -18.38
N SER A 5 -44.44 27.03 -18.44
CA SER A 5 -45.05 25.71 -18.18
C SER A 5 -44.71 24.73 -19.30
N GLU A 6 -44.77 25.19 -20.55
CA GLU A 6 -44.38 24.43 -21.73
C GLU A 6 -42.89 24.08 -21.70
N ALA A 7 -42.02 25.05 -21.41
CA ALA A 7 -40.58 24.82 -21.28
C ALA A 7 -40.24 23.80 -20.18
N ARG A 8 -40.92 23.87 -19.02
CA ARG A 8 -40.76 22.90 -17.93
C ARG A 8 -41.20 21.50 -18.34
N SER A 9 -42.35 21.38 -19.00
CA SER A 9 -42.87 20.10 -19.49
C SER A 9 -41.90 19.45 -20.48
N GLU A 10 -41.42 20.22 -21.46
CA GLU A 10 -40.50 19.73 -22.48
C GLU A 10 -39.14 19.34 -21.89
N PHE A 11 -38.64 20.11 -20.92
CA PHE A 11 -37.42 19.78 -20.17
C PHE A 11 -37.54 18.40 -19.49
N TRP A 12 -38.62 18.14 -18.77
CA TRP A 12 -38.81 16.85 -18.09
C TRP A 12 -39.19 15.71 -19.04
N ARG A 13 -39.61 16.00 -20.27
CA ARG A 13 -39.87 14.98 -21.28
C ARG A 13 -38.58 14.36 -21.81
N SER A 14 -37.53 15.16 -21.97
CA SER A 14 -36.20 14.73 -22.44
C SER A 14 -35.50 13.77 -21.47
N TYR A 15 -34.99 12.66 -22.00
CA TYR A 15 -34.23 11.68 -21.23
C TYR A 15 -32.89 12.26 -20.74
N THR A 16 -32.21 13.02 -21.59
CA THR A 16 -30.94 13.69 -21.26
C THR A 16 -31.10 14.66 -20.09
N SER A 17 -32.19 15.45 -20.08
CA SER A 17 -32.48 16.39 -19.00
C SER A 17 -32.70 15.68 -17.67
N LYS A 18 -33.47 14.57 -17.67
CA LYS A 18 -33.69 13.75 -16.47
C LYS A 18 -32.38 13.20 -15.90
N VAL A 19 -31.53 12.63 -16.75
CA VAL A 19 -30.23 12.08 -16.35
C VAL A 19 -29.32 13.19 -15.81
N GLY A 20 -29.26 14.33 -16.49
CA GLY A 20 -28.49 15.49 -16.03
C GLY A 20 -28.97 16.01 -14.67
N THR A 21 -30.29 16.17 -14.49
CA THR A 21 -30.85 16.59 -13.21
C THR A 21 -30.59 15.56 -12.10
N PHE A 22 -30.67 14.26 -12.40
CA PHE A 22 -30.31 13.21 -11.45
C PHE A 22 -28.84 13.35 -11.00
N PHE A 23 -27.90 13.53 -11.92
CA PHE A 23 -26.49 13.73 -11.57
C PHE A 23 -26.26 14.98 -10.73
N ILE A 24 -26.93 16.10 -11.05
CA ILE A 24 -26.83 17.33 -10.26
C ILE A 24 -27.35 17.10 -8.85
N ILE A 25 -28.52 16.47 -8.70
CA ILE A 25 -29.08 16.14 -7.38
C ILE A 25 -28.13 15.23 -6.61
N LEU A 26 -27.60 14.19 -7.26
CA LEU A 26 -26.66 13.24 -6.66
C LEU A 26 -25.39 13.94 -6.17
N LEU A 27 -24.75 14.76 -7.03
CA LEU A 27 -23.56 15.52 -6.67
C LEU A 27 -23.84 16.55 -5.56
N THR A 28 -25.03 17.14 -5.55
CA THR A 28 -25.45 18.07 -4.49
C THR A 28 -25.59 17.35 -3.15
N ILE A 29 -26.22 16.17 -3.13
CA ILE A 29 -26.33 15.35 -1.92
C ILE A 29 -24.94 14.95 -1.42
N ILE A 30 -24.04 14.50 -2.31
CA ILE A 30 -22.66 14.17 -1.96
C ILE A 30 -21.95 15.38 -1.34
N SER A 31 -22.08 16.57 -1.95
CA SER A 31 -21.50 17.81 -1.44
C SER A 31 -22.00 18.14 -0.03
N ILE A 32 -23.31 18.03 0.22
CA ILE A 32 -23.90 18.26 1.55
C ILE A 32 -23.34 17.24 2.56
N VAL A 33 -23.27 15.95 2.21
CA VAL A 33 -22.72 14.92 3.07
C VAL A 33 -21.26 15.21 3.43
N VAL A 34 -20.45 15.63 2.46
CA VAL A 34 -19.04 15.99 2.71
C VAL A 34 -18.95 17.12 3.72
N VAL A 35 -19.72 18.20 3.56
CA VAL A 35 -19.72 19.34 4.49
C VAL A 35 -20.16 18.96 5.90
N LEU A 36 -21.14 18.06 6.01
CA LEU A 36 -21.69 17.64 7.32
C LEU A 36 -20.82 16.60 8.04
N THR A 37 -20.05 15.79 7.32
CA THR A 37 -19.34 14.64 7.89
C THR A 37 -17.83 14.80 7.96
N MET A 38 -17.22 15.60 7.07
CA MET A 38 -15.78 15.78 7.01
C MET A 38 -15.34 17.04 7.78
N PRO A 39 -14.12 17.06 8.34
CA PRO A 39 -13.61 18.25 9.00
C PRO A 39 -13.33 19.36 7.98
N LEU A 40 -13.44 20.62 8.42
CA LEU A 40 -13.26 21.80 7.56
C LEU A 40 -11.85 21.88 6.93
N ASP A 41 -10.84 21.28 7.58
CA ASP A 41 -9.46 21.21 7.10
C ASP A 41 -9.16 19.93 6.30
N PHE A 42 -10.18 19.15 5.91
CA PHE A 42 -9.97 17.87 5.23
C PHE A 42 -9.12 18.00 3.95
N GLY A 43 -9.38 19.06 3.18
CA GLY A 43 -8.70 19.35 1.92
C GLY A 43 -7.18 19.47 2.08
N THR A 44 -6.73 20.24 3.07
CA THR A 44 -5.29 20.49 3.30
C THR A 44 -4.63 19.38 4.11
N LYS A 45 -5.35 18.82 5.08
CA LYS A 45 -4.80 17.83 6.01
C LYS A 45 -4.68 16.43 5.41
N TYR A 46 -5.68 16.01 4.64
CA TYR A 46 -5.77 14.65 4.10
C TYR A 46 -5.70 14.64 2.57
N TRP A 47 -6.55 15.40 1.88
CA TRP A 47 -6.66 15.32 0.42
C TRP A 47 -5.38 15.74 -0.31
N SER A 48 -4.81 16.90 0.03
CA SER A 48 -3.56 17.37 -0.59
C SER A 48 -2.31 16.73 -0.01
N ASN A 49 -2.41 15.97 1.09
CA ASN A 49 -1.27 15.43 1.79
C ASN A 49 -0.85 14.08 1.19
N PRO A 50 0.30 14.01 0.47
CA PRO A 50 0.71 12.80 -0.24
C PRO A 50 1.00 11.62 0.69
N ILE A 51 1.30 11.86 1.97
CA ILE A 51 1.58 10.79 2.96
C ILE A 51 0.36 9.88 3.16
N TYR A 52 -0.86 10.42 3.08
CA TYR A 52 -2.09 9.62 3.19
C TYR A 52 -2.37 8.77 1.94
N TRP A 53 -1.89 9.21 0.79
CA TRP A 53 -2.14 8.55 -0.50
C TRP A 53 -0.96 7.72 -1.00
N VAL A 54 0.17 7.72 -0.30
CA VAL A 54 1.40 7.05 -0.76
C VAL A 54 1.22 5.54 -0.95
N ASP A 55 0.38 4.92 -0.12
CA ASP A 55 0.07 3.49 -0.23
C ASP A 55 -1.00 3.20 -1.32
N ASN A 56 -1.62 4.24 -1.89
CA ASN A 56 -2.65 4.17 -2.93
C ASN A 56 -2.18 4.93 -4.19
N PRO A 57 -1.34 4.31 -5.05
CA PRO A 57 -0.75 4.99 -6.20
C PRO A 57 -1.83 5.55 -7.14
N LYS A 58 -1.72 6.85 -7.47
CA LYS A 58 -2.67 7.59 -8.33
C LYS A 58 -2.86 6.98 -9.73
N ALA A 59 -1.85 6.26 -10.21
CA ALA A 59 -1.84 5.66 -11.55
C ALA A 59 -2.32 4.20 -11.58
N SER A 60 -2.77 3.62 -10.45
CA SER A 60 -3.31 2.26 -10.49
C SER A 60 -4.67 2.25 -11.16
N PRO A 61 -4.89 1.40 -12.19
CA PRO A 61 -6.21 1.19 -12.74
C PRO A 61 -7.18 0.72 -11.65
N PRO A 62 -8.45 1.14 -11.66
CA PRO A 62 -9.44 0.64 -10.71
C PRO A 62 -9.72 -0.85 -10.93
N ALA A 63 -9.95 -1.58 -9.83
CA ALA A 63 -10.10 -3.04 -9.84
C ALA A 63 -11.23 -3.54 -10.76
N TRP A 64 -12.30 -2.75 -10.97
CA TRP A 64 -13.41 -3.16 -11.84
C TRP A 64 -13.01 -3.34 -13.31
N ILE A 65 -11.86 -2.79 -13.74
CA ILE A 65 -11.35 -3.01 -15.10
C ILE A 65 -11.08 -4.50 -15.34
N ASN A 66 -10.67 -5.25 -14.31
CA ASN A 66 -10.47 -6.69 -14.41
C ASN A 66 -11.74 -7.42 -14.86
N THR A 67 -12.95 -6.92 -14.58
CA THR A 67 -14.21 -7.54 -15.03
C THR A 67 -14.32 -7.61 -16.56
N PHE A 68 -13.69 -6.68 -17.27
CA PHE A 68 -13.75 -6.57 -18.73
C PHE A 68 -12.49 -7.12 -19.44
N MET A 69 -11.45 -7.48 -18.68
CA MET A 69 -10.22 -8.05 -19.23
C MET A 69 -10.24 -9.58 -19.25
N GLN A 70 -9.72 -10.15 -20.34
CA GLN A 70 -9.47 -11.59 -20.46
C GLN A 70 -8.33 -12.02 -19.53
N ASP A 71 -7.22 -11.28 -19.54
CA ASP A 71 -6.10 -11.45 -18.60
C ASP A 71 -6.26 -10.50 -17.42
N LYS A 72 -6.31 -11.06 -16.20
CA LYS A 72 -6.48 -10.27 -14.97
C LYS A 72 -5.17 -9.56 -14.63
N LEU A 73 -5.25 -8.25 -14.47
CA LEU A 73 -4.18 -7.43 -13.90
C LEU A 73 -4.04 -7.72 -12.41
N VAL A 74 -2.81 -7.60 -11.89
CA VAL A 74 -2.56 -7.69 -10.45
C VAL A 74 -3.28 -6.55 -9.74
N GLU A 75 -4.19 -6.90 -8.84
CA GLU A 75 -4.88 -5.92 -8.02
C GLU A 75 -3.97 -5.41 -6.90
N HIS A 76 -4.13 -4.15 -6.51
CA HIS A 76 -3.46 -3.61 -5.34
C HIS A 76 -3.95 -4.34 -4.08
N GLN A 77 -3.02 -4.93 -3.33
CA GLN A 77 -3.34 -5.66 -2.11
C GLN A 77 -2.37 -5.31 -0.99
N ILE A 78 -2.90 -5.20 0.23
CA ILE A 78 -2.14 -4.92 1.45
C ILE A 78 -2.31 -6.12 2.37
N ILE A 79 -1.19 -6.78 2.69
CA ILE A 79 -1.13 -7.89 3.64
C ILE A 79 -0.32 -7.41 4.83
N SER A 80 -0.85 -7.60 6.04
CA SER A 80 -0.21 -7.10 7.26
C SER A 80 -0.36 -8.08 8.41
N SER A 81 0.58 -8.01 9.36
CA SER A 81 0.47 -8.70 10.64
C SER A 81 1.01 -7.79 11.74
N ASN A 82 0.32 -7.81 12.88
CA ASN A 82 0.69 -7.06 14.08
C ASN A 82 1.25 -7.97 15.18
N ALA A 83 1.24 -9.29 14.96
CA ALA A 83 1.71 -10.28 15.92
C ALA A 83 2.67 -11.28 15.25
N PRO A 84 3.76 -11.67 15.92
CA PRO A 84 4.67 -12.67 15.38
C PRO A 84 4.00 -14.04 15.37
N ALA A 85 4.21 -14.80 14.29
CA ALA A 85 3.80 -16.20 14.19
C ALA A 85 4.69 -17.11 15.07
N LYS A 86 5.96 -16.74 15.24
CA LYS A 86 6.92 -17.46 16.09
C LYS A 86 7.81 -16.47 16.84
N VAL A 87 8.10 -16.80 18.09
CA VAL A 87 9.06 -16.06 18.92
C VAL A 87 10.05 -17.07 19.49
N GLU A 88 11.34 -16.84 19.27
CA GLU A 88 12.42 -17.64 19.81
C GLU A 88 13.31 -16.77 20.71
N ASP A 89 13.67 -17.29 21.88
CA ASP A 89 14.66 -16.68 22.76
C ASP A 89 16.04 -17.22 22.39
N LEU A 90 16.97 -16.32 22.08
CA LEU A 90 18.34 -16.61 21.70
C LEU A 90 19.33 -16.32 22.84
N GLY A 91 18.86 -16.31 24.09
CA GLY A 91 19.71 -16.12 25.27
C GLY A 91 20.23 -14.69 25.40
N GLY A 92 19.31 -13.73 25.36
CA GLY A 92 19.62 -12.29 25.47
C GLY A 92 19.15 -11.45 24.27
N SER A 93 18.56 -12.08 23.26
CA SER A 93 17.81 -11.41 22.19
C SER A 93 16.65 -12.29 21.76
N TYR A 94 15.64 -11.68 21.14
CA TYR A 94 14.47 -12.41 20.62
C TYR A 94 14.47 -12.39 19.10
N LEU A 95 14.24 -13.54 18.49
CA LEU A 95 13.86 -13.63 17.09
C LEU A 95 12.34 -13.68 16.99
N LYS A 96 11.74 -12.64 16.39
CA LYS A 96 10.31 -12.58 16.11
C LYS A 96 10.07 -12.78 14.62
N GLN A 97 9.38 -13.85 14.25
CA GLN A 97 9.05 -14.16 12.86
C GLN A 97 7.61 -13.76 12.56
N TYR A 98 7.44 -12.94 11.52
CA TYR A 98 6.13 -12.56 10.99
C TYR A 98 5.97 -13.27 9.65
N ILE A 99 4.94 -14.11 9.52
CA ILE A 99 4.70 -14.91 8.32
C ILE A 99 3.44 -14.36 7.66
N LEU A 100 3.59 -13.90 6.42
CA LEU A 100 2.50 -13.39 5.58
C LEU A 100 2.40 -14.31 4.37
N ALA A 101 1.32 -15.08 4.28
CA ALA A 101 1.04 -15.93 3.13
C ALA A 101 0.31 -15.11 2.06
N TYR A 102 0.73 -15.28 0.81
CA TYR A 102 0.12 -14.63 -0.33
C TYR A 102 -0.11 -15.64 -1.46
N ASP A 103 -1.36 -15.73 -1.93
CA ASP A 103 -1.76 -16.61 -3.03
C ASP A 103 -1.82 -15.79 -4.32
N PHE A 104 -0.84 -15.99 -5.19
CA PHE A 104 -0.68 -15.22 -6.42
C PHE A 104 -1.43 -15.88 -7.58
N LYS A 105 -2.61 -15.33 -7.91
CA LYS A 105 -3.54 -15.87 -8.92
C LYS A 105 -3.53 -15.12 -10.26
N TYR A 106 -2.52 -14.30 -10.50
CA TYR A 106 -2.47 -13.40 -11.64
C TYR A 106 -1.42 -13.85 -12.66
N ASN A 107 -1.67 -13.56 -13.94
CA ASN A 107 -0.80 -13.93 -15.05
C ASN A 107 0.31 -12.89 -15.32
N GLN A 108 0.26 -11.75 -14.62
CA GLN A 108 1.20 -10.65 -14.77
C GLN A 108 1.92 -10.38 -13.45
N PHE A 109 3.11 -9.79 -13.49
CA PHE A 109 3.86 -9.42 -12.29
C PHE A 109 3.36 -8.10 -11.68
N PRO A 110 3.45 -7.92 -10.35
CA PRO A 110 3.16 -6.63 -9.73
C PRO A 110 4.15 -5.57 -10.21
N SER A 111 3.65 -4.35 -10.44
CA SER A 111 4.51 -3.23 -10.89
C SER A 111 5.56 -2.83 -9.86
N PHE A 112 5.23 -2.93 -8.57
CA PHE A 112 6.17 -2.71 -7.48
C PHE A 112 5.73 -3.43 -6.20
N LEU A 113 6.69 -3.65 -5.31
CA LEU A 113 6.49 -4.20 -3.98
C LEU A 113 7.01 -3.21 -2.94
N THR A 114 6.22 -3.00 -1.88
CA THR A 114 6.57 -2.09 -0.79
C THR A 114 6.46 -2.82 0.54
N PHE A 115 7.48 -2.67 1.39
CA PHE A 115 7.41 -3.09 2.79
C PHE A 115 7.18 -1.87 3.69
N ARG A 116 6.18 -1.97 4.57
CA ARG A 116 5.79 -0.90 5.50
C ARG A 116 5.94 -1.38 6.92
N LEU A 117 6.70 -0.62 7.71
CA LEU A 117 6.94 -0.87 9.13
C LEU A 117 6.33 0.27 9.98
N THR A 118 5.55 -0.11 10.98
CA THR A 118 4.87 0.81 11.91
C THR A 118 5.03 0.34 13.34
N ASN A 119 5.02 1.28 14.28
CA ASN A 119 5.00 0.99 15.73
C ASN A 119 6.10 -0.01 16.14
N LEU A 120 7.33 0.24 15.71
CA LEU A 120 8.44 -0.62 16.09
C LEU A 120 8.79 -0.36 17.55
N VAL A 121 8.61 -1.37 18.41
CA VAL A 121 8.90 -1.30 19.85
C VAL A 121 10.10 -2.19 20.18
N PHE A 122 11.09 -1.62 20.85
CA PHE A 122 12.22 -2.34 21.43
C PHE A 122 12.67 -1.67 22.74
N TYR A 123 13.41 -2.41 23.56
CA TYR A 123 13.77 -1.96 24.91
C TYR A 123 15.24 -1.60 24.97
N ASP A 124 16.11 -2.61 24.83
CA ASP A 124 17.55 -2.46 24.98
C ASP A 124 18.23 -2.11 23.64
N LYS A 125 18.53 -3.13 22.81
CA LYS A 125 19.22 -2.93 21.53
C LYS A 125 18.24 -2.74 20.37
N PRO A 126 18.54 -1.82 19.43
CA PRO A 126 17.77 -1.71 18.20
C PRO A 126 17.81 -3.03 17.41
N PRO A 127 16.66 -3.50 16.89
CA PRO A 127 16.61 -4.75 16.14
C PRO A 127 17.17 -4.59 14.72
N VAL A 128 17.48 -5.72 14.08
CA VAL A 128 17.72 -5.77 12.64
C VAL A 128 16.49 -6.37 11.98
N ILE A 129 15.87 -5.63 11.08
CA ILE A 129 14.72 -6.10 10.32
C ILE A 129 15.22 -6.78 9.05
N ARG A 130 14.84 -8.04 8.85
CA ARG A 130 15.14 -8.78 7.63
C ARG A 130 13.85 -9.24 6.98
N VAL A 131 13.73 -8.98 5.68
CA VAL A 131 12.57 -9.39 4.89
C VAL A 131 13.02 -10.42 3.89
N TYR A 132 12.34 -11.56 3.92
CA TYR A 132 12.56 -12.67 3.00
C TYR A 132 11.28 -12.93 2.21
N ILE A 133 11.45 -13.30 0.93
CA ILE A 133 10.38 -13.88 0.14
C ILE A 133 10.66 -15.37 0.02
N VAL A 134 9.68 -16.18 0.43
CA VAL A 134 9.66 -17.63 0.19
C VAL A 134 8.92 -17.85 -1.12
N ARG A 135 9.59 -18.46 -2.08
CA ARG A 135 8.99 -18.84 -3.36
C ARG A 135 8.20 -20.14 -3.22
N PRO A 136 7.29 -20.46 -4.17
CA PRO A 136 6.55 -21.74 -4.16
C PRO A 136 7.43 -23.00 -4.21
N ASP A 137 8.67 -22.89 -4.68
CA ASP A 137 9.69 -23.96 -4.66
C ASP A 137 10.45 -24.03 -3.31
N ASN A 138 9.95 -23.36 -2.27
CA ASN A 138 10.54 -23.23 -0.93
C ASN A 138 11.91 -22.54 -0.90
N LYS A 139 12.35 -21.90 -1.99
CA LYS A 139 13.60 -21.14 -2.01
C LYS A 139 13.42 -19.77 -1.34
N LEU A 140 14.44 -19.35 -0.60
CA LEU A 140 14.46 -18.11 0.15
C LEU A 140 15.25 -17.02 -0.60
N ILE A 141 14.62 -15.87 -0.79
CA ILE A 141 15.28 -14.67 -1.33
C ILE A 141 15.33 -13.62 -0.22
N SER A 142 16.54 -13.14 0.10
CA SER A 142 16.72 -11.98 0.99
C SER A 142 16.44 -10.71 0.22
N VAL A 143 15.43 -9.95 0.62
CA VAL A 143 14.97 -8.76 -0.11
C VAL A 143 15.40 -7.46 0.56
N LEU A 144 15.40 -7.43 1.89
CA LEU A 144 15.78 -6.25 2.67
C LEU A 144 16.49 -6.67 3.94
N THR A 145 17.59 -5.97 4.27
CA THR A 145 18.18 -5.98 5.60
C THR A 145 18.32 -4.55 6.08
N TYR A 146 17.57 -4.20 7.10
CA TYR A 146 17.52 -2.85 7.67
C TYR A 146 17.95 -2.88 9.14
N PRO A 147 19.19 -2.48 9.46
CA PRO A 147 19.59 -2.26 10.84
C PRO A 147 18.92 -0.99 11.36
N VAL A 148 18.12 -1.11 12.42
CA VAL A 148 17.43 0.05 12.99
C VAL A 148 18.44 0.92 13.74
N THR A 149 18.50 2.20 13.40
CA THR A 149 19.34 3.18 14.09
C THR A 149 18.46 4.12 14.93
N VAL A 150 18.99 4.55 16.07
CA VAL A 150 18.34 5.52 16.97
C VAL A 150 19.25 6.73 17.04
N GLU A 151 18.78 7.86 16.53
CA GLU A 151 19.50 9.14 16.62
C GLU A 151 19.07 9.87 17.90
N GLY A 152 20.04 10.29 18.74
CA GLY A 152 19.80 11.06 19.96
C GLY A 152 19.69 10.21 21.24
N LEU A 153 20.72 10.28 22.07
CA LEU A 153 20.78 9.63 23.39
C LEU A 153 19.92 10.41 24.40
N ASN A 154 18.72 9.90 24.65
CA ASN A 154 18.02 9.93 25.94
C ASN A 154 16.88 8.91 25.85
N GLN A 155 17.26 7.64 25.98
CA GLN A 155 16.38 6.48 25.78
C GLN A 155 15.55 6.23 27.02
N THR A 156 14.28 6.62 27.00
CA THR A 156 13.29 6.06 27.93
C THR A 156 12.74 4.77 27.33
N SER A 157 13.13 3.62 27.90
CA SER A 157 12.54 2.34 27.53
C SER A 157 11.04 2.32 27.88
N PRO A 158 10.14 1.83 26.99
CA PRO A 158 10.42 1.28 25.66
C PRO A 158 10.63 2.37 24.59
N ASN A 159 11.61 2.13 23.71
CA ASN A 159 11.80 2.93 22.50
C ASN A 159 10.73 2.57 21.48
N ILE A 160 9.96 3.57 21.01
CA ILE A 160 8.91 3.40 20.01
C ILE A 160 9.26 4.25 18.78
N LEU A 161 9.54 3.59 17.66
CA LEU A 161 9.80 4.23 16.38
C LEU A 161 8.61 4.07 15.42
N PHE A 162 8.52 4.97 14.44
CA PHE A 162 7.53 4.93 13.35
C PHE A 162 6.07 4.90 13.84
N LYS A 163 5.77 5.67 14.90
CA LYS A 163 4.41 5.77 15.48
C LYS A 163 3.50 6.66 14.66
N SER A 164 3.95 7.87 14.32
CA SER A 164 3.19 8.84 13.52
C SER A 164 3.38 8.60 12.02
N GLU A 165 4.61 8.33 11.60
CA GLU A 165 4.96 8.12 10.20
C GLU A 165 5.56 6.73 9.99
N PRO A 166 4.89 5.85 9.21
CA PRO A 166 5.42 4.54 8.86
C PRO A 166 6.73 4.64 8.08
N LYS A 167 7.71 3.79 8.41
CA LYS A 167 8.89 3.60 7.56
C LYS A 167 8.49 2.71 6.37
N ARG A 168 8.75 3.19 5.15
CA ARG A 168 8.43 2.48 3.91
C ARG A 168 9.70 2.19 3.13
N PHE A 169 9.75 1.00 2.55
CA PHE A 169 10.83 0.53 1.71
C PHE A 169 10.23 0.09 0.37
N LEU A 170 10.60 0.77 -0.71
CA LEU A 170 10.25 0.35 -2.07
C LEU A 170 11.21 -0.78 -2.45
N LEU A 171 10.77 -2.02 -2.28
CA LEU A 171 11.62 -3.20 -2.48
C LEU A 171 12.05 -3.34 -3.94
N SER A 172 11.11 -3.14 -4.88
CA SER A 172 11.38 -3.26 -6.32
C SER A 172 12.35 -2.20 -6.87
N GLY A 173 12.54 -1.09 -6.14
CA GLY A 173 13.43 0.01 -6.53
C GLY A 173 14.73 0.07 -5.75
N ASP A 174 14.99 -0.88 -4.84
CA ASP A 174 16.19 -0.89 -4.01
C ASP A 174 17.39 -1.46 -4.80
N PRO A 175 18.47 -0.68 -5.04
CA PRO A 175 19.64 -1.18 -5.75
C PRO A 175 20.31 -2.39 -5.07
N SER A 176 20.20 -2.51 -3.74
CA SER A 176 20.78 -3.63 -3.00
C SER A 176 20.07 -4.96 -3.28
N LEU A 177 18.81 -4.89 -3.74
CA LEU A 177 18.04 -6.07 -4.14
C LEU A 177 18.64 -6.74 -5.37
N PHE A 178 19.14 -5.96 -6.35
CA PHE A 178 19.76 -6.51 -7.56
C PHE A 178 20.91 -7.45 -7.20
N ARG A 179 21.79 -7.03 -6.30
CA ARG A 179 22.90 -7.87 -5.83
C ARG A 179 22.41 -9.13 -5.15
N SER A 180 21.43 -9.01 -4.25
CA SER A 180 20.86 -10.15 -3.53
C SER A 180 20.19 -11.15 -4.47
N LEU A 181 19.50 -10.67 -5.51
CA LEU A 181 18.89 -11.49 -6.55
C LEU A 181 19.92 -12.15 -7.46
N SER A 182 20.94 -11.42 -7.90
CA SER A 182 22.01 -11.97 -8.72
C SER A 182 22.78 -13.06 -7.99
N ASP A 183 23.11 -12.84 -6.71
CA ASP A 183 23.74 -13.86 -5.86
C ASP A 183 22.85 -15.10 -5.69
N PHE A 184 21.54 -14.90 -5.53
CA PHE A 184 20.57 -15.99 -5.45
C PHE A 184 20.49 -16.78 -6.77
N LEU A 185 20.35 -16.10 -7.90
CA LEU A 185 20.27 -16.72 -9.23
C LEU A 185 21.53 -17.52 -9.57
N TYR A 186 22.69 -16.97 -9.24
CA TYR A 186 23.96 -17.66 -9.42
C TYR A 186 24.05 -18.92 -8.56
N LYS A 187 23.76 -18.82 -7.25
CA LYS A 187 23.87 -19.98 -6.33
C LYS A 187 22.86 -21.08 -6.65
N GLU A 188 21.64 -20.71 -6.99
CA GLU A 188 20.53 -21.66 -7.14
C GLU A 188 20.38 -22.24 -8.55
N PHE A 189 20.81 -21.49 -9.56
CA PHE A 189 20.57 -21.84 -10.96
C PHE A 189 21.82 -21.67 -11.86
N ASN A 190 22.94 -21.21 -11.31
CA ASN A 190 24.17 -20.88 -12.06
C ASN A 190 23.91 -19.86 -13.19
N ILE A 191 22.98 -18.93 -12.96
CA ILE A 191 22.65 -17.85 -13.90
C ILE A 191 23.35 -16.57 -13.45
N THR A 192 24.14 -15.98 -14.33
CA THR A 192 24.79 -14.70 -14.10
C THR A 192 24.04 -13.60 -14.82
N TYR A 193 23.72 -12.52 -14.11
CA TYR A 193 23.10 -11.33 -14.68
C TYR A 193 24.03 -10.13 -14.45
N SER A 194 24.35 -9.39 -15.51
CA SER A 194 25.05 -8.11 -15.41
C SER A 194 24.01 -6.99 -15.50
N PRO A 195 24.06 -5.96 -14.64
CA PRO A 195 23.20 -4.81 -14.83
C PRO A 195 23.67 -4.06 -16.07
N GLU A 196 22.79 -3.90 -17.06
CA GLU A 196 22.98 -2.96 -18.17
C GLU A 196 22.76 -1.51 -17.69
#